data_AF-A0A927KW44-F1
#
_entry.id   AF-A0A927KW44-F1
#
_cell.length_a   1.000
_cell.length_b   1.000
_cell.length_c   1.000
_cell.angle_alpha   90.00
_cell.angle_beta   90.00
_cell.angle_gamma   90.00
#
_symmetry.space_group_name_H-M   'P 1'
#
loop_
_entity.id
_entity.type
_entity.pdbx_description
1 polymer ?
#
loop_
_entity_poly.entity_id
_entity_poly.type
_entity_poly.pdbx_seq_one_letter_code
_entity_poly.pdbx_strand_id
1 'polypeptide(L)'
;MFDSTLKGILIAFASFAAFAWSDASVKLIEGQISPIESAFFGAVFGTVALPFLRKRKDQWRDVLRTTNRPLWLLRFVSSGMGAIGSVTAFTHLSMAEAFALIFLLPSFVTIMSVVFLKEQVGIKRWSAVIIGFVGVLIILRPGFRELSIGHLGAIIGGLSGALSIVIFRAMGPSEKNISLYGAGVLGTLFLCGLAMIPDFQPPNAEQWLWLAGYGLFAALANVLLMYAAQYAPATVIGPTQYSQMLWAILFGYLIFGDHVDRWMLCGIVLIIGSGMLTLIREKQRHTPLPSSVAADQNAALAITPENQDADTKA
;
A
#
# COMPACT_ATOMS: atom_id res chain seq x y z
N MET A 1 24.22 -4.39 13.69
CA MET A 1 23.19 -3.41 13.24
C MET A 1 22.93 -3.51 11.74
N PHE A 2 23.95 -3.49 10.87
CA PHE A 2 23.80 -3.60 9.41
C PHE A 2 23.04 -4.86 8.93
N ASP A 3 23.25 -6.01 9.57
CA ASP A 3 22.67 -7.29 9.14
C ASP A 3 21.13 -7.31 9.28
N SER A 4 20.61 -6.79 10.39
CA SER A 4 19.15 -6.63 10.60
C SER A 4 18.56 -5.63 9.60
N THR A 5 19.22 -4.50 9.37
CA THR A 5 18.72 -3.49 8.44
C THR A 5 18.70 -3.99 7.00
N LEU A 6 19.77 -4.67 6.55
CA LEU A 6 19.83 -5.29 5.23
C LEU A 6 18.74 -6.36 5.07
N LYS A 7 18.54 -7.20 6.08
CA LYS A 7 17.43 -8.17 6.10
C LYS A 7 16.08 -7.49 5.92
N GLY A 8 15.83 -6.39 6.62
CA GLY A 8 14.60 -5.60 6.45
C GLY A 8 14.41 -5.06 5.04
N ILE A 9 15.48 -4.53 4.42
CA ILE A 9 15.47 -4.04 3.03
C ILE A 9 15.16 -5.18 2.05
N LEU A 10 15.81 -6.34 2.19
CA LEU A 10 15.60 -7.49 1.31
C LEU A 10 14.17 -8.03 1.41
N ILE A 11 13.62 -8.14 2.63
CA ILE A 11 12.23 -8.56 2.85
C ILE A 11 11.27 -7.54 2.22
N ALA A 12 11.54 -6.24 2.34
CA ALA A 12 10.71 -5.22 1.72
C ALA A 12 10.74 -5.28 0.18
N PHE A 13 11.93 -5.49 -0.41
CA PHE A 13 12.05 -5.68 -1.85
C PHE A 13 11.27 -6.91 -2.33
N ALA A 14 11.34 -8.03 -1.58
CA ALA A 14 10.54 -9.22 -1.86
C ALA A 14 9.03 -8.97 -1.70
N SER A 15 8.61 -8.15 -0.73
CA SER A 15 7.23 -7.72 -0.58
C SER A 15 6.74 -6.94 -1.81
N PHE A 16 7.50 -5.96 -2.30
CA PHE A 16 7.10 -5.18 -3.48
C PHE A 16 7.14 -5.99 -4.78
N ALA A 17 8.02 -6.99 -4.89
CA ALA A 17 7.96 -7.98 -5.97
C ALA A 17 6.68 -8.82 -5.91
N ALA A 18 6.29 -9.27 -4.71
CA ALA A 18 5.04 -10.01 -4.51
C ALA A 18 3.80 -9.14 -4.81
N PHE A 19 3.79 -7.86 -4.43
CA PHE A 19 2.73 -6.94 -4.84
C PHE A 19 2.62 -6.85 -6.36
N ALA A 20 3.74 -6.63 -7.07
CA ALA A 20 3.74 -6.56 -8.53
C ALA A 20 3.24 -7.87 -9.18
N TRP A 21 3.53 -9.03 -8.60
CA TRP A 21 2.99 -10.31 -9.09
C TRP A 21 1.49 -10.46 -8.84
N SER A 22 1.00 -9.98 -7.69
CA SER A 22 -0.44 -9.86 -7.41
C SER A 22 -1.13 -9.00 -8.47
N ASP A 23 -0.56 -7.83 -8.76
CA ASP A 23 -1.12 -6.90 -9.74
C ASP A 23 -1.08 -7.51 -11.16
N ALA A 24 0.00 -8.23 -11.51
CA ALA A 24 0.08 -8.96 -12.78
C ALA A 24 -0.98 -10.06 -12.88
N SER A 25 -1.24 -10.78 -11.78
CA SER A 25 -2.26 -11.82 -11.73
C SER A 25 -3.65 -11.26 -12.00
N VAL A 26 -4.00 -10.09 -11.43
CA VAL A 26 -5.32 -9.49 -11.71
C VAL A 26 -5.42 -8.94 -13.13
N LYS A 27 -4.31 -8.44 -13.71
CA LYS A 27 -4.29 -8.01 -15.11
C LYS A 27 -4.46 -9.18 -16.09
N LEU A 28 -3.92 -10.36 -15.77
CA LEU A 28 -4.08 -11.59 -16.56
C LEU A 28 -5.51 -12.13 -16.64
N ILE A 29 -6.44 -11.59 -15.84
CA ILE A 29 -7.87 -11.85 -15.98
C ILE A 29 -8.44 -11.19 -17.25
N GLU A 30 -7.73 -10.19 -17.80
CA GLU A 30 -8.08 -9.51 -19.06
C GLU A 30 -9.51 -8.91 -19.08
N GLY A 31 -10.03 -8.55 -17.90
CA GLY A 31 -11.37 -7.99 -17.77
C GLY A 31 -12.52 -8.97 -18.00
N GLN A 32 -12.23 -10.27 -18.06
CA GLN A 32 -13.25 -11.32 -18.14
C GLN A 32 -14.11 -11.43 -16.87
N ILE A 33 -13.57 -10.96 -15.73
CA ILE A 33 -14.25 -10.84 -14.46
C ILE A 33 -14.29 -9.36 -14.09
N SER A 34 -15.40 -8.91 -13.52
CA SER A 34 -15.56 -7.52 -13.11
C SER A 34 -14.48 -7.10 -12.09
N PRO A 35 -14.00 -5.84 -12.09
CA PRO A 35 -13.09 -5.35 -11.07
C PRO A 35 -13.62 -5.51 -9.63
N ILE A 36 -14.94 -5.45 -9.46
CA ILE A 36 -15.62 -5.62 -8.17
C ILE A 36 -15.46 -7.06 -7.67
N GLU A 37 -15.74 -8.04 -8.54
CA GLU A 37 -15.61 -9.47 -8.25
C GLU A 37 -14.16 -9.84 -7.97
N SER A 38 -13.24 -9.33 -8.79
CA SER A 38 -11.81 -9.56 -8.62
C SER A 38 -11.31 -9.03 -7.28
N ALA A 39 -11.72 -7.81 -6.91
CA ALA A 39 -11.43 -7.22 -5.59
C ALA A 39 -12.02 -8.04 -4.44
N PHE A 40 -13.25 -8.56 -4.59
CA PHE A 40 -13.89 -9.42 -3.60
C PHE A 40 -13.10 -10.71 -3.38
N PHE A 41 -12.86 -11.50 -4.43
CA PHE A 41 -12.14 -12.77 -4.30
C PHE A 41 -10.68 -12.56 -3.88
N GLY A 42 -10.02 -11.51 -4.35
CA GLY A 42 -8.71 -11.12 -3.85
C GLY A 42 -8.71 -10.84 -2.34
N ALA A 43 -9.75 -10.18 -1.82
CA ALA A 43 -9.92 -9.99 -0.38
C ALA A 43 -10.24 -11.29 0.36
N VAL A 44 -10.98 -12.23 -0.24
CA VAL A 44 -11.21 -13.58 0.34
C VAL A 44 -9.88 -14.28 0.56
N PHE A 45 -9.04 -14.37 -0.46
CA PHE A 45 -7.69 -14.94 -0.32
C PHE A 45 -6.80 -14.07 0.59
N GLY A 46 -7.01 -12.76 0.61
CA GLY A 46 -6.38 -11.82 1.53
C GLY A 46 -6.59 -12.17 3.02
N THR A 47 -7.71 -12.80 3.37
CA THR A 47 -7.96 -13.25 4.75
C THR A 47 -6.92 -14.25 5.26
N VAL A 48 -6.22 -14.95 4.36
CA VAL A 48 -5.15 -15.89 4.69
C VAL A 48 -4.00 -15.20 5.44
N ALA A 49 -3.79 -13.89 5.27
CA ALA A 49 -2.80 -13.15 6.05
C ALA A 49 -3.17 -12.99 7.53
N LEU A 50 -4.46 -12.98 7.90
CA LEU A 50 -4.93 -12.72 9.27
C LEU A 50 -4.30 -13.66 10.33
N PRO A 51 -4.23 -14.99 10.15
CA PRO A 51 -3.57 -15.87 11.12
C PRO A 51 -2.07 -15.57 11.29
N PHE A 52 -1.37 -15.13 10.25
CA PHE A 52 0.05 -14.78 10.33
C PHE A 52 0.30 -13.43 11.02
N LEU A 53 -0.66 -12.51 10.93
CA LEU A 53 -0.60 -11.20 11.58
C LEU A 53 -1.05 -11.22 13.04
N ARG A 54 -1.75 -12.29 13.44
CA ARG A 54 -2.25 -12.48 14.80
C ARG A 54 -1.10 -12.77 15.77
N LYS A 55 -0.93 -11.94 16.81
CA LYS A 55 0.00 -12.27 17.90
C LYS A 55 -0.63 -13.27 18.87
N ARG A 56 0.19 -14.00 19.63
CA ARG A 56 -0.26 -15.05 20.58
C ARG A 56 -1.30 -14.56 21.61
N LYS A 57 -1.30 -13.26 21.94
CA LYS A 57 -2.24 -12.61 22.88
C LYS A 57 -3.49 -12.02 22.21
N ASP A 58 -3.57 -12.04 20.88
CA ASP A 58 -4.68 -11.46 20.13
C ASP A 58 -5.84 -12.46 20.00
N GLN A 59 -7.06 -11.93 20.09
CA GLN A 59 -8.30 -12.67 19.85
C GLN A 59 -8.82 -12.39 18.44
N TRP A 60 -9.57 -13.31 17.84
CA TRP A 60 -10.20 -13.06 16.53
C TRP A 60 -11.18 -11.88 16.55
N ARG A 61 -11.76 -11.56 17.71
CA ARG A 61 -12.60 -10.37 17.90
C ARG A 61 -11.81 -9.06 17.74
N ASP A 62 -10.48 -9.10 17.90
CA ASP A 62 -9.62 -7.94 17.74
C ASP A 62 -9.51 -7.48 16.28
N VAL A 63 -9.96 -8.28 15.30
CA VAL A 63 -10.09 -7.87 13.90
C VAL A 63 -11.05 -6.67 13.74
N LEU A 64 -12.08 -6.60 14.59
CA LEU A 64 -13.10 -5.54 14.60
C LEU A 64 -12.93 -4.55 15.76
N ARG A 65 -12.01 -4.83 16.69
CA ARG A 65 -11.80 -3.99 17.86
C ARG A 65 -10.87 -2.85 17.50
N THR A 66 -11.35 -1.63 17.68
CA THR A 66 -10.58 -0.41 17.41
C THR A 66 -10.81 0.60 18.52
N THR A 67 -9.75 1.35 18.81
CA THR A 67 -9.69 2.53 19.66
C THR A 67 -10.35 3.74 18.98
N ASN A 68 -10.34 3.83 17.64
CA ASN A 68 -10.91 4.96 16.88
C ASN A 68 -11.78 4.49 15.70
N ARG A 69 -13.08 4.33 15.97
CA ARG A 69 -14.09 3.85 15.01
C ARG A 69 -14.21 4.71 13.74
N PRO A 70 -14.22 6.06 13.78
CA PRO A 70 -14.29 6.87 12.57
C PRO A 70 -13.16 6.60 11.57
N LEU A 71 -11.90 6.57 12.03
CA LEU A 71 -10.76 6.31 11.16
C LEU A 71 -10.71 4.85 10.70
N TRP A 72 -11.15 3.91 11.54
CA TRP A 72 -11.30 2.52 11.17
C TRP A 72 -12.36 2.33 10.06
N LEU A 73 -13.52 2.98 10.17
CA LEU A 73 -14.56 2.96 9.13
C LEU A 73 -14.10 3.66 7.84
N LEU A 74 -13.36 4.75 7.97
CA LEU A 74 -12.78 5.42 6.81
C LEU A 74 -11.79 4.51 6.08
N ARG A 75 -10.96 3.75 6.81
CA ARG A 75 -10.12 2.69 6.23
C ARG A 75 -10.97 1.61 5.59
N PHE A 76 -11.98 1.10 6.28
CA PHE A 76 -12.88 0.07 5.76
C PHE A 76 -13.46 0.45 4.39
N VAL A 77 -14.04 1.65 4.29
CA VAL A 77 -14.64 2.13 3.04
C VAL A 77 -13.60 2.42 1.96
N SER A 78 -12.54 3.15 2.31
CA SER A 78 -11.49 3.50 1.35
C SER A 78 -10.79 2.27 0.78
N SER A 79 -10.66 1.19 1.54
CA SER A 79 -10.03 -0.05 1.08
C SER A 79 -10.80 -0.70 -0.06
N GLY A 80 -12.12 -0.84 0.08
CA GLY A 80 -12.96 -1.40 -0.98
C GLY A 80 -12.92 -0.53 -2.24
N MET A 81 -13.07 0.79 -2.09
CA MET A 81 -12.97 1.74 -3.20
C MET A 81 -11.60 1.70 -3.89
N GLY A 82 -10.54 1.60 -3.11
CA GLY A 82 -9.16 1.52 -3.59
C GLY A 82 -8.88 0.23 -4.33
N ALA A 83 -9.41 -0.90 -3.85
CA ALA A 83 -9.31 -2.19 -4.53
C ALA A 83 -10.01 -2.15 -5.89
N ILE A 84 -11.27 -1.70 -5.93
CA ILE A 84 -12.02 -1.53 -7.19
C ILE A 84 -11.26 -0.62 -8.16
N GLY A 85 -10.80 0.55 -7.69
CA GLY A 85 -10.04 1.49 -8.51
C GLY A 85 -8.74 0.92 -9.04
N SER A 86 -7.97 0.22 -8.20
CA SER A 86 -6.68 -0.38 -8.59
C SER A 86 -6.87 -1.51 -9.59
N VAL A 87 -7.84 -2.40 -9.37
CA VAL A 87 -8.14 -3.46 -10.35
C VAL A 87 -8.59 -2.85 -11.66
N THR A 88 -9.49 -1.87 -11.64
CA THR A 88 -9.94 -1.15 -12.85
C THR A 88 -8.76 -0.50 -13.59
N ALA A 89 -7.79 0.06 -12.87
CA ALA A 89 -6.59 0.63 -13.47
C ALA A 89 -5.76 -0.44 -14.20
N PHE A 90 -5.48 -1.57 -13.54
CA PHE A 90 -4.67 -2.64 -14.12
C PHE A 90 -5.38 -3.39 -15.26
N THR A 91 -6.71 -3.45 -15.26
CA THR A 91 -7.49 -4.02 -16.36
C THR A 91 -7.44 -3.15 -17.63
N HIS A 92 -7.42 -1.82 -17.49
CA HIS A 92 -7.58 -0.91 -18.63
C HIS A 92 -6.30 -0.18 -19.06
N LEU A 93 -5.24 -0.20 -18.26
CA LEU A 93 -3.99 0.52 -18.54
C LEU A 93 -2.80 -0.43 -18.67
N SER A 94 -1.74 0.07 -19.30
CA SER A 94 -0.44 -0.60 -19.20
C SER A 94 0.02 -0.64 -17.75
N MET A 95 0.82 -1.65 -17.38
CA MET A 95 1.32 -1.80 -16.01
C MET A 95 2.07 -0.54 -15.56
N ALA A 96 2.98 -0.07 -16.41
CA ALA A 96 3.78 1.12 -16.14
C ALA A 96 2.92 2.39 -15.95
N GLU A 97 1.87 2.56 -16.76
CA GLU A 97 0.97 3.71 -16.67
C GLU A 97 0.11 3.68 -15.39
N ALA A 98 -0.47 2.52 -15.04
CA ALA A 98 -1.22 2.35 -13.80
C ALA A 98 -0.34 2.65 -12.57
N PHE A 99 0.86 2.09 -12.52
CA PHE A 99 1.79 2.31 -11.42
C PHE A 99 2.26 3.76 -11.32
N ALA A 100 2.51 4.43 -12.45
CA ALA A 100 2.98 5.81 -12.42
C ALA A 100 1.93 6.73 -11.81
N LEU A 101 0.66 6.52 -12.14
CA LEU A 101 -0.45 7.26 -11.55
C LEU A 101 -0.65 6.93 -10.06
N ILE A 102 -0.59 5.64 -9.68
CA ILE A 102 -0.70 5.22 -8.28
C ILE A 102 0.48 5.78 -7.45
N PHE A 103 1.66 5.93 -8.05
CA PHE A 103 2.84 6.50 -7.40
C PHE A 103 2.78 8.02 -7.21
N LEU A 104 1.67 8.68 -7.57
CA LEU A 104 1.33 10.00 -7.01
C LEU A 104 0.98 9.93 -5.52
N LEU A 105 0.83 8.73 -4.95
CA LEU A 105 0.54 8.50 -3.55
C LEU A 105 1.34 9.38 -2.57
N PRO A 106 2.67 9.60 -2.69
CA PRO A 106 3.41 10.51 -1.81
C PRO A 106 2.90 11.96 -1.88
N SER A 107 2.47 12.41 -3.05
CA SER A 107 1.86 13.72 -3.25
C SER A 107 0.50 13.81 -2.57
N PHE A 108 -0.35 12.78 -2.74
CA PHE A 108 -1.64 12.69 -2.05
C PHE A 108 -1.48 12.62 -0.53
N VAL A 109 -0.52 11.84 -0.02
CA VAL A 109 -0.21 11.78 1.41
C VAL A 109 0.17 13.17 1.91
N THR A 110 1.01 13.90 1.19
CA THR A 110 1.42 15.26 1.57
C THR A 110 0.21 16.20 1.67
N ILE A 111 -0.67 16.19 0.67
CA ILE A 111 -1.89 17.02 0.66
C ILE A 111 -2.82 16.63 1.82
N MET A 112 -3.05 15.34 2.02
CA MET A 112 -3.92 14.84 3.09
C MET A 112 -3.35 15.12 4.49
N SER A 113 -2.03 15.04 4.68
CA SER A 113 -1.39 15.40 5.95
C SER A 113 -1.59 16.87 6.30
N VAL A 114 -1.61 17.78 5.32
CA VAL A 114 -1.96 19.20 5.57
C VAL A 114 -3.43 19.32 6.00
N VAL A 115 -4.34 18.67 5.27
CA VAL A 115 -5.79 18.81 5.49
C VAL A 115 -6.24 18.16 6.80
N PHE A 116 -5.84 16.91 7.05
CA PHE A 116 -6.34 16.10 8.16
C PHE A 116 -5.48 16.23 9.43
N LEU A 117 -4.15 16.29 9.29
CA LEU A 117 -3.23 16.36 10.43
C LEU A 117 -2.79 17.79 10.76
N LYS A 118 -3.18 18.77 9.93
CA LYS A 118 -2.79 20.19 10.08
C LYS A 118 -1.27 20.38 10.14
N GLU A 119 -0.52 19.51 9.47
CA GLU A 119 0.95 19.60 9.41
C GLU A 119 1.39 20.82 8.60
N GLN A 120 2.42 21.53 9.09
CA GLN A 120 3.05 22.60 8.33
C GLN A 120 4.05 22.02 7.32
N VAL A 121 3.68 22.05 6.05
CA VAL A 121 4.47 21.50 4.94
C VAL A 121 5.28 22.62 4.29
N GLY A 122 6.61 22.51 4.37
CA GLY A 122 7.52 23.49 3.76
C GLY A 122 7.52 23.47 2.24
N ILE A 123 8.00 24.55 1.63
CA ILE A 123 8.08 24.78 0.17
C ILE A 123 8.69 23.59 -0.58
N LYS A 124 9.68 22.92 0.01
CA LYS A 124 10.36 21.76 -0.59
C LYS A 124 9.45 20.56 -0.82
N ARG A 125 8.49 20.29 0.08
CA ARG A 125 7.51 19.21 -0.09
C ARG A 125 6.46 19.59 -1.14
N TRP A 126 6.01 20.85 -1.14
CA TRP A 126 5.16 21.38 -2.20
C TRP A 126 5.81 21.30 -3.59
N SER A 127 7.12 21.56 -3.70
CA SER A 127 7.82 21.37 -4.96
C SER A 127 7.81 19.92 -5.44
N ALA A 128 7.92 18.94 -4.53
CA ALA A 128 7.83 17.53 -4.90
C ALA A 128 6.41 17.16 -5.38
N VAL A 129 5.37 17.66 -4.71
CA VAL A 129 3.97 17.50 -5.14
C VAL A 129 3.77 18.03 -6.57
N ILE A 130 4.27 19.23 -6.85
CA ILE A 130 4.18 19.86 -8.18
C ILE A 130 4.94 19.02 -9.22
N ILE A 131 6.16 18.58 -8.92
CA ILE A 131 6.95 17.74 -9.85
C ILE A 131 6.23 16.43 -10.15
N GLY A 132 5.68 15.75 -9.14
CA GLY A 132 4.92 14.52 -9.34
C GLY A 132 3.68 14.75 -10.22
N PHE A 133 2.95 15.84 -9.97
CA PHE A 133 1.78 16.21 -10.76
C PHE A 133 2.14 16.51 -12.23
N VAL A 134 3.23 17.24 -12.47
CA VAL A 134 3.77 17.48 -13.83
C VAL A 134 4.13 16.15 -14.51
N GLY A 135 4.75 15.23 -13.77
CA GLY A 135 5.05 13.89 -14.29
C GLY A 135 3.79 13.16 -14.76
N VAL A 136 2.68 13.27 -14.03
CA VAL A 136 1.40 12.67 -14.45
C VAL A 136 0.77 13.36 -15.65
N LEU A 137 0.85 14.68 -15.76
CA LEU A 137 0.38 15.38 -16.97
C LEU A 137 1.16 14.94 -18.21
N ILE A 138 2.46 14.67 -18.08
CA ILE A 138 3.30 14.16 -19.16
C ILE A 138 2.90 12.75 -19.59
N ILE A 139 2.49 11.90 -18.65
CA ILE A 139 2.04 10.52 -18.94
C ILE A 139 0.66 10.54 -19.59
N LEU A 140 -0.30 11.25 -18.97
CA LEU A 140 -1.69 11.30 -19.45
C LEU A 140 -1.81 11.99 -20.81
N ARG A 141 -0.96 12.99 -21.09
CA ARG A 141 -1.04 13.86 -22.27
C ARG A 141 -2.48 14.27 -22.59
N PRO A 142 -3.15 14.96 -21.66
CA PRO A 142 -4.54 15.35 -21.85
C PRO A 142 -4.70 16.14 -23.16
N GLY A 143 -5.70 15.79 -23.97
CA GLY A 143 -5.93 16.38 -25.29
C GLY A 143 -5.26 15.64 -26.47
N PHE A 144 -4.29 14.75 -26.19
CA PHE A 144 -3.70 13.86 -27.21
C PHE A 144 -4.13 12.40 -27.06
N ARG A 145 -4.51 11.97 -25.85
CA ARG A 145 -5.04 10.63 -25.56
C ARG A 145 -6.39 10.76 -24.85
N GLU A 146 -7.28 9.81 -25.13
CA GLU A 146 -8.56 9.70 -24.43
C GLU A 146 -8.35 9.20 -23.00
N LEU A 147 -9.01 9.86 -22.05
CA LEU A 147 -8.99 9.45 -20.66
C LEU A 147 -10.02 8.33 -20.46
N SER A 148 -9.52 7.10 -20.31
CA SER A 148 -10.33 5.93 -19.94
C SER A 148 -10.67 5.89 -18.44
N ILE A 149 -11.64 5.04 -18.10
CA ILE A 149 -12.02 4.70 -16.71
C ILE A 149 -10.83 4.21 -15.87
N GLY A 150 -9.82 3.59 -16.50
CA GLY A 150 -8.62 3.11 -15.84
C GLY A 150 -7.81 4.23 -15.18
N HIS A 151 -7.75 5.41 -15.80
CA HIS A 151 -7.06 6.57 -15.22
C HIS A 151 -7.74 7.06 -13.94
N LEU A 152 -9.08 7.09 -13.94
CA LEU A 152 -9.87 7.41 -12.76
C LEU A 152 -9.66 6.36 -11.67
N GLY A 153 -9.66 5.07 -12.05
CA GLY A 153 -9.35 3.96 -11.17
C GLY A 153 -7.99 4.10 -10.49
N ALA A 154 -6.95 4.47 -11.24
CA ALA A 154 -5.59 4.65 -10.71
C ALA A 154 -5.51 5.81 -9.71
N ILE A 155 -6.21 6.91 -9.96
CA ILE A 155 -6.31 8.05 -9.04
C ILE A 155 -7.04 7.64 -7.75
N ILE A 156 -8.17 6.92 -7.85
CA ILE A 156 -8.92 6.41 -6.70
C ILE A 156 -8.05 5.44 -5.88
N GLY A 157 -7.33 4.53 -6.55
CA GLY A 157 -6.39 3.61 -5.91
C GLY A 157 -5.28 4.34 -5.17
N GLY A 158 -4.62 5.31 -5.83
CA GLY A 158 -3.57 6.14 -5.21
C GLY A 158 -4.08 6.96 -4.02
N LEU A 159 -5.27 7.56 -4.12
CA LEU A 159 -5.90 8.33 -3.05
C LEU A 159 -6.28 7.44 -1.86
N SER A 160 -6.83 6.26 -2.11
CA SER A 160 -7.13 5.27 -1.08
C SER A 160 -5.86 4.78 -0.37
N GLY A 161 -4.78 4.53 -1.13
CA GLY A 161 -3.48 4.18 -0.57
C GLY A 161 -2.90 5.30 0.30
N ALA A 162 -3.01 6.55 -0.15
CA ALA A 162 -2.59 7.71 0.63
C ALA A 162 -3.40 7.88 1.92
N LEU A 163 -4.73 7.75 1.83
CA LEU A 163 -5.61 7.79 2.98
C LEU A 163 -5.29 6.66 3.98
N SER A 164 -5.01 5.45 3.46
CA SER A 164 -4.59 4.33 4.28
C SER A 164 -3.30 4.66 5.04
N ILE A 165 -2.30 5.23 4.38
CA ILE A 165 -1.05 5.66 5.03
C ILE A 165 -1.31 6.71 6.12
N VAL A 166 -2.15 7.71 5.84
CA VAL A 166 -2.51 8.74 6.83
C VAL A 166 -3.23 8.13 8.03
N ILE A 167 -4.13 7.17 7.81
CA ILE A 167 -4.82 6.44 8.89
C ILE A 167 -3.83 5.59 9.70
N PHE A 168 -2.92 4.87 9.04
CA PHE A 168 -1.85 4.13 9.71
C PHE A 168 -0.97 5.04 10.55
N ARG A 169 -0.67 6.27 10.10
CA ARG A 169 0.08 7.26 10.88
C ARG A 169 -0.70 7.77 12.09
N ALA A 170 -2.01 7.97 11.95
CA ALA A 170 -2.86 8.49 13.02
C ALA A 170 -3.20 7.45 14.09
N MET A 171 -3.34 6.17 13.71
CA MET A 171 -3.82 5.11 14.60
C MET A 171 -2.81 3.99 14.89
N GLY A 172 -1.79 3.82 14.05
CA GLY A 172 -0.85 2.68 14.12
C GLY A 172 -0.27 2.41 15.51
N PRO A 173 0.22 3.42 16.25
CA PRO A 173 0.79 3.22 17.58
C PRO A 173 -0.19 2.73 18.66
N SER A 174 -1.49 2.99 18.49
CA SER A 174 -2.55 2.66 19.47
C SER A 174 -3.46 1.52 19.02
N GLU A 175 -3.19 0.93 17.86
CA GLU A 175 -4.01 -0.12 17.25
C GLU A 175 -3.24 -1.42 17.03
N LYS A 176 -3.99 -2.52 16.95
CA LYS A 176 -3.42 -3.83 16.62
C LYS A 176 -3.30 -3.99 15.11
N ASN A 177 -2.21 -4.59 14.63
CA ASN A 177 -1.99 -4.88 13.20
C ASN A 177 -3.16 -5.67 12.58
N ILE A 178 -3.67 -6.66 13.33
CA ILE A 178 -4.82 -7.48 12.91
C ILE A 178 -6.11 -6.65 12.76
N SER A 179 -6.29 -5.59 13.55
CA SER A 179 -7.45 -4.69 13.45
C SER A 179 -7.34 -3.80 12.22
N LEU A 180 -6.18 -3.20 11.97
CA LEU A 180 -5.96 -2.31 10.82
C LEU A 180 -5.97 -3.07 9.48
N TYR A 181 -5.37 -4.26 9.44
CA TYR A 181 -5.45 -5.15 8.27
C TYR A 181 -6.88 -5.68 8.08
N GLY A 182 -7.51 -6.08 9.19
CA GLY A 182 -8.90 -6.52 9.25
C GLY A 182 -9.87 -5.50 8.69
N ALA A 183 -9.75 -4.23 9.07
CA ALA A 183 -10.55 -3.13 8.54
C ALA A 183 -10.53 -3.11 7.01
N GLY A 184 -9.34 -3.25 6.41
CA GLY A 184 -9.20 -3.17 4.96
C GLY A 184 -9.74 -4.39 4.22
N VAL A 185 -9.43 -5.59 4.72
CA VAL A 185 -9.92 -6.83 4.10
C VAL A 185 -11.43 -6.97 4.26
N LEU A 186 -11.96 -6.76 5.46
CA LEU A 186 -13.40 -6.81 5.71
C LEU A 186 -14.14 -5.71 4.96
N GLY A 187 -13.54 -4.52 4.85
CA GLY A 187 -14.10 -3.42 4.07
C GLY A 187 -14.25 -3.77 2.59
N THR A 188 -13.21 -4.37 2.02
CA THR A 188 -13.22 -4.84 0.64
C THR A 188 -14.23 -5.97 0.45
N LEU A 189 -14.24 -6.97 1.33
CA LEU A 189 -15.20 -8.08 1.30
C LEU A 189 -16.66 -7.60 1.37
N PHE A 190 -16.97 -6.69 2.29
CA PHE A 190 -18.33 -6.21 2.49
C PHE A 190 -18.80 -5.34 1.33
N LEU A 191 -18.00 -4.35 0.94
CA LEU A 191 -18.39 -3.42 -0.14
C LEU A 191 -18.43 -4.11 -1.49
N CYS A 192 -17.39 -4.85 -1.85
CA CYS A 192 -17.34 -5.53 -3.14
C CYS A 192 -18.32 -6.71 -3.17
N GLY A 193 -18.49 -7.43 -2.05
CA GLY A 193 -19.45 -8.53 -1.95
C GLY A 193 -20.89 -8.05 -2.14
N LEU A 194 -21.26 -6.91 -1.54
CA LEU A 194 -22.60 -6.33 -1.74
C LEU A 194 -22.78 -5.81 -3.18
N ALA A 195 -21.77 -5.15 -3.74
CA ALA A 195 -21.82 -4.60 -5.09
C ALA A 195 -21.77 -5.68 -6.19
N MET A 196 -21.26 -6.87 -5.88
CA MET A 196 -21.16 -8.01 -6.79
C MET A 196 -22.48 -8.75 -7.01
N ILE A 197 -23.42 -8.69 -6.05
CA ILE A 197 -24.67 -9.49 -6.07
C ILE A 197 -25.45 -9.36 -7.39
N PRO A 198 -25.63 -8.17 -7.99
CA PRO A 198 -26.46 -8.03 -9.19
C PRO A 198 -25.86 -8.68 -10.45
N ASP A 199 -24.54 -8.65 -10.59
CA ASP A 199 -23.82 -8.98 -11.82
C ASP A 199 -22.86 -10.17 -11.65
N PHE A 200 -23.14 -11.04 -10.67
CA PHE A 200 -22.22 -12.12 -10.31
C PHE A 200 -22.03 -13.16 -11.43
N GLN A 201 -20.78 -13.40 -11.81
CA GLN A 201 -20.36 -14.42 -12.74
C GLN A 201 -19.41 -15.43 -12.08
N PRO A 202 -19.71 -16.74 -12.15
CA PRO A 202 -18.86 -17.75 -11.54
C PRO A 202 -17.52 -17.86 -12.29
N PRO A 203 -16.37 -17.71 -11.60
CA PRO A 203 -15.06 -17.83 -12.24
C PRO A 203 -14.80 -19.25 -12.75
N ASN A 204 -14.14 -19.35 -13.91
CA ASN A 204 -13.62 -20.62 -14.43
C ASN A 204 -12.33 -21.05 -13.68
N ALA A 205 -11.82 -22.24 -13.96
CA ALA A 205 -10.65 -22.79 -13.25
C ALA A 205 -9.37 -21.95 -13.42
N GLU A 206 -9.16 -21.36 -14.60
CA GLU A 206 -8.01 -20.50 -14.88
C GLU A 206 -8.13 -19.16 -14.16
N GLN A 207 -9.32 -18.55 -14.17
CA GLN A 207 -9.61 -17.32 -13.45
C GLN A 207 -9.46 -17.51 -11.94
N TRP A 208 -9.83 -18.67 -11.39
CA TRP A 208 -9.55 -18.99 -9.98
C TRP A 208 -8.05 -18.98 -9.65
N LEU A 209 -7.19 -19.45 -10.57
CA LEU A 209 -5.74 -19.39 -10.40
C LEU A 209 -5.25 -17.94 -10.35
N TRP A 210 -5.73 -17.08 -11.25
CA TRP A 210 -5.37 -15.66 -11.28
C TRP A 210 -5.92 -14.87 -10.09
N LEU A 211 -7.16 -15.14 -9.66
CA LEU A 211 -7.75 -14.56 -8.45
C LEU A 211 -7.01 -15.00 -7.18
N ALA A 212 -6.61 -16.27 -7.10
CA ALA A 212 -5.77 -16.77 -6.02
C ALA A 212 -4.39 -16.10 -6.05
N GLY A 213 -3.78 -15.95 -7.22
CA GLY A 213 -2.53 -15.20 -7.39
C GLY A 213 -2.66 -13.76 -6.89
N TYR A 214 -3.68 -13.04 -7.33
CA TYR A 214 -3.97 -11.67 -6.91
C TYR A 214 -4.05 -11.57 -5.37
N GLY A 215 -4.92 -12.36 -4.74
CA GLY A 215 -5.12 -12.23 -3.30
C GLY A 215 -4.00 -12.83 -2.43
N LEU A 216 -3.43 -13.98 -2.79
CA LEU A 216 -2.39 -14.63 -1.99
C LEU A 216 -1.05 -13.91 -2.07
N PHE A 217 -0.65 -13.42 -3.25
CA PHE A 217 0.57 -12.62 -3.35
C PHE A 217 0.39 -11.25 -2.67
N ALA A 218 -0.80 -10.63 -2.74
CA ALA A 218 -1.08 -9.42 -1.96
C ALA A 218 -1.04 -9.69 -0.45
N ALA A 219 -1.60 -10.81 0.01
CA ALA A 219 -1.54 -11.24 1.42
C ALA A 219 -0.09 -11.43 1.88
N LEU A 220 0.69 -12.20 1.11
CA LEU A 220 2.11 -12.44 1.35
C LEU A 220 2.89 -11.12 1.39
N ALA A 221 2.65 -10.24 0.41
CA ALA A 221 3.32 -8.95 0.32
C ALA A 221 3.05 -8.08 1.56
N ASN A 222 1.79 -8.01 2.03
CA ASN A 222 1.45 -7.28 3.25
C ASN A 222 2.12 -7.87 4.49
N VAL A 223 2.13 -9.20 4.63
CA VAL A 223 2.80 -9.90 5.73
C VAL A 223 4.30 -9.63 5.71
N LEU A 224 4.95 -9.76 4.55
CA LEU A 224 6.38 -9.47 4.38
C LEU A 224 6.69 -8.00 4.68
N LEU A 225 5.85 -7.05 4.26
CA LEU A 225 6.05 -5.64 4.56
C LEU A 225 5.96 -5.35 6.07
N MET A 226 5.00 -5.98 6.76
CA MET A 226 4.89 -5.89 8.22
C MET A 226 6.08 -6.55 8.95
N TYR A 227 6.65 -7.62 8.39
CA TYR A 227 7.89 -8.20 8.91
C TYR A 227 9.11 -7.32 8.64
N ALA A 228 9.26 -6.77 7.43
CA ALA A 228 10.36 -5.88 7.07
C ALA A 228 10.43 -4.70 8.05
N ALA A 229 9.27 -4.12 8.37
CA ALA A 229 9.13 -3.03 9.33
C ALA A 229 9.70 -3.34 10.73
N GLN A 230 9.78 -4.64 11.13
CA GLN A 230 10.37 -5.08 12.41
C GLN A 230 11.90 -5.07 12.40
N TYR A 231 12.51 -5.17 11.22
CA TYR A 231 13.97 -5.28 11.08
C TYR A 231 14.64 -3.96 10.67
N ALA A 232 13.88 -3.04 10.06
CA ALA A 232 14.39 -1.74 9.64
C ALA A 232 13.34 -0.62 9.82
N PRO A 233 13.77 0.64 10.10
CA PRO A 233 12.87 1.78 10.15
C PRO A 233 12.16 2.01 8.81
N ALA A 234 10.94 2.55 8.86
CA ALA A 234 10.14 2.85 7.66
C ALA A 234 10.86 3.78 6.68
N THR A 235 11.74 4.66 7.16
CA THR A 235 12.55 5.56 6.33
C THR A 235 13.59 4.85 5.47
N VAL A 236 14.07 3.70 5.94
CA VAL A 236 15.04 2.88 5.20
C VAL A 236 14.31 1.96 4.23
N ILE A 237 13.12 1.48 4.61
CA ILE A 237 12.29 0.60 3.78
C ILE A 237 11.57 1.38 2.67
N GLY A 238 11.10 2.59 2.94
CA GLY A 238 10.28 3.38 2.03
C GLY A 238 10.77 3.45 0.58
N PRO A 239 12.08 3.70 0.32
CA PRO A 239 12.62 3.72 -1.04
C PRO A 239 12.46 2.38 -1.80
N THR A 240 12.39 1.25 -1.11
CA THR A 240 12.18 -0.06 -1.75
C THR A 240 10.83 -0.17 -2.45
N GLN A 241 9.83 0.65 -2.08
CA GLN A 241 8.54 0.74 -2.76
C GLN A 241 8.70 1.09 -4.24
N TYR A 242 9.68 1.93 -4.61
CA TYR A 242 9.90 2.30 -6.01
C TYR A 242 10.37 1.14 -6.88
N SER A 243 10.86 0.04 -6.28
CA SER A 243 11.16 -1.19 -7.02
C SER A 243 9.92 -1.78 -7.69
N GLN A 244 8.72 -1.52 -7.18
CA GLN A 244 7.48 -1.98 -7.81
C GLN A 244 7.31 -1.40 -9.22
N MET A 245 7.84 -0.20 -9.52
CA MET A 245 7.87 0.32 -10.89
C MET A 245 8.81 -0.49 -11.80
N LEU A 246 9.96 -0.92 -11.28
CA LEU A 246 10.88 -1.79 -12.04
C LEU A 246 10.18 -3.09 -12.42
N TRP A 247 9.46 -3.71 -11.48
CA TRP A 247 8.65 -4.90 -11.74
C TRP A 247 7.49 -4.61 -12.70
N ALA A 248 6.83 -3.46 -12.61
CA ALA A 248 5.76 -3.06 -13.51
C ALA A 248 6.23 -2.95 -14.97
N ILE A 249 7.39 -2.33 -15.20
CA ILE A 249 7.98 -2.24 -16.55
C ILE A 249 8.41 -3.63 -17.03
N LEU A 250 9.02 -4.44 -16.15
CA LEU A 250 9.48 -5.78 -16.49
C LEU A 250 8.31 -6.72 -16.86
N PHE A 251 7.27 -6.79 -16.03
CA PHE A 251 6.08 -7.61 -16.30
C PHE A 251 5.25 -7.04 -17.43
N GLY A 252 5.14 -5.72 -17.53
CA GLY A 252 4.56 -5.03 -18.68
C GLY A 252 5.19 -5.54 -19.98
N TYR A 253 6.51 -5.50 -20.08
CA TYR A 253 7.22 -5.93 -21.28
C TYR A 253 7.17 -7.46 -21.51
N LEU A 254 7.47 -8.27 -20.50
CA LEU A 254 7.63 -9.73 -20.64
C LEU A 254 6.30 -10.49 -20.73
N ILE A 255 5.27 -10.05 -20.02
CA ILE A 255 3.99 -10.77 -19.89
C ILE A 255 2.94 -10.13 -20.80
N PHE A 256 2.85 -8.80 -20.82
CA PHE A 256 1.77 -8.08 -21.48
C PHE A 256 2.18 -7.44 -22.83
N GLY A 257 3.46 -7.48 -23.19
CA GLY A 257 3.98 -6.79 -24.38
C GLY A 257 3.79 -5.26 -24.33
N ASP A 258 3.63 -4.68 -23.14
CA ASP A 258 3.52 -3.24 -22.94
C ASP A 258 4.84 -2.55 -23.34
N HIS A 259 4.75 -1.46 -24.08
CA HIS A 259 5.91 -0.65 -24.48
C HIS A 259 5.91 0.68 -23.73
N VAL A 260 7.04 1.02 -23.11
CA VAL A 260 7.23 2.31 -22.43
C VAL A 260 7.83 3.30 -23.42
N ASP A 261 7.06 4.32 -23.79
CA ASP A 261 7.54 5.37 -24.67
C ASP A 261 8.38 6.43 -23.92
N ARG A 262 9.02 7.32 -24.70
CA ARG A 262 9.94 8.34 -24.16
C ARG A 262 9.27 9.29 -23.16
N TRP A 263 8.00 9.63 -23.36
CA TRP A 263 7.32 10.54 -22.43
C TRP A 263 6.85 9.83 -21.19
N MET A 264 6.38 8.57 -21.31
CA MET A 264 6.07 7.73 -20.16
C MET A 264 7.30 7.57 -19.28
N LEU A 265 8.47 7.32 -19.88
CA LEU A 265 9.74 7.25 -19.15
C LEU A 265 10.08 8.59 -18.47
N CYS A 266 9.92 9.72 -19.16
CA CYS A 266 10.12 11.05 -18.59
C CYS A 266 9.21 11.29 -17.36
N GLY A 267 7.92 10.97 -17.49
CA GLY A 267 6.96 11.10 -16.40
C GLY A 267 7.27 10.18 -15.22
N ILE A 268 7.62 8.91 -15.47
CA ILE A 268 8.03 7.94 -14.44
C ILE A 268 9.23 8.47 -13.66
N VAL A 269 10.25 9.00 -14.35
CA VAL A 269 11.45 9.57 -13.71
C VAL A 269 11.08 10.76 -12.81
N LEU A 270 10.19 11.64 -13.25
CA LEU A 270 9.72 12.77 -12.43
C LEU A 270 8.94 12.31 -11.20
N ILE A 271 8.05 11.32 -11.36
CA ILE A 271 7.22 10.79 -10.27
C ILE A 271 8.10 10.07 -9.23
N ILE A 272 8.95 9.13 -9.66
CA ILE A 272 9.88 8.46 -8.75
C ILE A 272 10.83 9.46 -8.10
N GLY A 273 11.39 10.39 -8.89
CA GLY A 273 12.30 11.43 -8.39
C GLY A 273 11.66 12.29 -7.32
N SER A 274 10.42 12.76 -7.53
CA SER A 274 9.68 13.56 -6.55
C SER A 274 9.36 12.77 -5.26
N GLY A 275 8.96 11.52 -5.41
CA GLY A 275 8.70 10.62 -4.29
C GLY A 275 9.96 10.32 -3.47
N MET A 276 11.08 10.00 -4.14
CA MET A 276 12.38 9.78 -3.48
C MET A 276 12.88 11.05 -2.78
N LEU A 277 12.75 12.22 -3.42
CA LEU A 277 13.12 13.51 -2.81
C LEU A 277 12.33 13.78 -1.53
N THR A 278 11.06 13.40 -1.51
CA THR A 278 10.21 13.52 -0.32
C THR A 278 10.74 12.63 0.80
N LEU A 279 10.98 11.34 0.53
CA LEU A 279 11.47 10.37 1.52
C LEU A 279 12.88 10.70 2.05
N ILE A 280 13.83 11.01 1.17
CA ILE A 280 15.24 11.26 1.56
C ILE A 280 15.34 12.50 2.44
N ARG A 281 14.54 13.52 2.17
CA ARG A 281 14.60 14.79 2.91
C ARG A 281 13.82 14.75 4.22
N GLU A 282 12.85 13.85 4.34
CA GLU A 282 12.19 13.56 5.60
C GLU A 282 13.19 13.04 6.65
N LYS A 283 14.22 12.30 6.21
CA LYS A 283 15.35 11.87 7.06
C LYS A 283 16.22 13.02 7.58
N GLN A 284 16.24 14.18 6.91
CA GLN A 284 17.14 15.30 7.24
C GLN A 284 16.56 16.32 8.23
N ARG A 285 15.23 16.39 8.40
CA ARG A 285 14.63 17.08 9.53
C ARG A 285 14.35 16.03 10.58
N HIS A 286 14.84 16.20 11.81
CA HIS A 286 14.41 15.44 12.99
C HIS A 286 12.93 15.71 13.35
N THR A 287 12.04 15.79 12.36
CA THR A 287 10.61 15.58 12.56
C THR A 287 10.49 14.11 12.92
N PRO A 288 10.03 13.74 14.12
CA PRO A 288 9.89 12.34 14.49
C PRO A 288 9.03 11.67 13.43
N LEU A 289 9.67 10.84 12.62
CA LEU A 289 8.95 9.96 11.72
C LEU A 289 8.36 8.90 12.63
N PRO A 290 7.04 8.66 12.55
CA PRO A 290 6.41 7.64 13.35
C PRO A 290 7.20 6.35 13.14
N SER A 291 7.51 5.72 14.27
CA SER A 291 7.81 4.31 14.35
C SER A 291 7.12 3.58 13.19
N SER A 292 7.89 2.80 12.41
CA SER A 292 7.24 1.75 11.64
C SER A 292 6.28 1.04 12.61
N VAL A 293 5.15 0.54 12.15
CA VAL A 293 4.18 -0.18 13.01
C VAL A 293 4.82 -1.37 13.78
N ALA A 294 6.11 -1.63 13.57
CA ALA A 294 6.95 -2.52 14.33
C ALA A 294 8.10 -1.89 15.15
N ALA A 295 8.48 -0.62 14.98
CA ALA A 295 9.59 0.00 15.70
C ALA A 295 9.27 0.36 17.16
N ASP A 296 7.99 0.56 17.53
CA ASP A 296 7.65 0.97 18.92
C ASP A 296 7.56 -0.17 19.93
N GLN A 297 7.75 -1.44 19.52
CA GLN A 297 7.87 -2.52 20.51
C GLN A 297 9.21 -2.48 21.26
N ASN A 298 10.25 -1.85 20.71
CA ASN A 298 11.54 -1.74 21.39
C ASN A 298 11.64 -0.53 22.34
N ALA A 299 10.82 0.51 22.15
CA ALA A 299 10.79 1.65 23.08
C ALA A 299 10.09 1.29 24.41
N ALA A 300 9.08 0.41 24.38
CA ALA A 300 8.39 -0.07 25.57
C ALA A 300 9.14 -1.20 26.31
N LEU A 301 10.06 -1.92 25.64
CA LEU A 301 10.90 -2.95 26.26
C LEU A 301 12.21 -2.40 26.85
N ALA A 302 12.57 -1.14 26.56
CA ALA A 302 13.77 -0.50 27.09
C ALA A 302 13.53 0.32 28.38
N ILE A 303 12.28 0.40 28.86
CA ILE A 303 11.89 1.18 30.04
C ILE A 303 11.12 0.29 31.03
N THR A 304 11.74 -0.81 31.43
CA THR A 304 11.47 -1.40 32.74
C THR A 304 12.68 -1.08 33.60
N PRO A 305 12.58 -0.16 34.59
CA PRO A 305 13.63 -0.04 35.57
C PRO A 305 13.73 -1.38 36.30
N GLU A 306 14.91 -1.99 36.22
CA GLU A 306 15.34 -3.08 37.07
C GLU A 306 15.39 -2.53 38.50
N ASN A 307 14.24 -2.58 39.18
CA ASN A 307 14.17 -2.29 40.61
C ASN A 307 14.52 -3.58 41.35
N GLN A 308 15.81 -3.88 41.45
CA GLN A 308 16.34 -4.80 42.44
C GLN A 308 16.89 -3.98 43.61
N ASP A 309 15.97 -3.51 44.45
CA ASP A 309 16.25 -3.20 45.85
C ASP A 309 15.37 -4.14 46.69
N ALA A 310 15.92 -5.30 47.05
CA ALA A 310 15.56 -6.05 48.24
C ALA A 310 16.57 -7.18 48.43
N ASP A 311 17.76 -6.86 48.96
CA ASP A 311 18.36 -7.73 49.98
C ASP A 311 19.31 -6.93 50.86
N THR A 312 18.75 -6.40 51.95
CA THR A 312 19.50 -6.07 53.16
C THR A 312 18.74 -6.63 54.34
N LYS A 313 19.32 -7.69 54.92
CA LYS A 313 19.16 -8.17 56.31
C LYS A 313 17.82 -8.79 56.72
N ALA A 314 17.83 -10.12 56.86
CA ALA A 314 17.77 -10.79 58.17
C ALA A 314 18.33 -12.21 58.06
#